data_AF-A0A2N1HDG2-F1
#
_entry.id   AF-A0A2N1HDG2-F1
#
_cell.length_a   1.000
_cell.length_b   1.000
_cell.length_c   1.000
_cell.angle_alpha   90.00
_cell.angle_beta   90.00
_cell.angle_gamma   90.00
#
_symmetry.space_group_name_H-M   'P 1'
#
loop_
_entity.id
_entity.type
_entity.pdbx_description
1 polymer ?
#
loop_
_entity_poly.entity_id
_entity_poly.type
_entity_poly.pdbx_seq_one_letter_code
_entity_poly.pdbx_strand_id
1 'polypeptide(L)'
;MKIELKLLLIVLTCYALPSQAWWFYSVNSASTSVDVNPANEQAHNEWLKKRFSKQHQQLIPIVAVADMFIICNQERKFDKVDYKLSYLITEMDKNTLAEKLASCLGEDTMKSDVALNFGLFGCFQAQLAHLPKAERDQKMILVRKAVSSLSHSERKKSFTQCVTEQSIHYLK
;
A
#
# COMPACT_ATOMS: atom_id res chain seq x y z
N MET A 1 7.11 54.57 58.13
CA MET A 1 7.81 53.40 57.57
C MET A 1 7.42 53.27 56.10
N LYS A 2 8.29 53.79 55.22
CA LYS A 2 8.96 53.06 54.12
C LYS A 2 7.98 52.56 53.05
N ILE A 3 7.68 53.40 52.07
CA ILE A 3 8.33 53.57 50.75
C ILE A 3 7.42 52.90 49.71
N GLU A 4 6.54 53.64 49.02
CA GLU A 4 6.82 54.37 47.75
C GLU A 4 7.02 53.35 46.59
N LEU A 5 6.46 53.46 45.38
CA LEU A 5 6.00 54.60 44.60
C LEU A 5 5.57 54.06 43.21
N LYS A 6 4.42 54.53 42.72
CA LYS A 6 4.09 55.01 41.36
C LYS A 6 4.89 54.43 40.15
N LEU A 7 4.19 53.94 39.12
CA LEU A 7 3.83 54.70 37.89
C LEU A 7 4.99 54.82 36.88
N LEU A 8 4.78 54.33 35.65
CA LEU A 8 5.25 54.85 34.34
C LEU A 8 5.22 53.69 33.33
N LEU A 9 4.24 53.60 32.43
CA LEU A 9 4.21 54.24 31.10
C LEU A 9 5.51 54.12 30.29
N ILE A 10 5.36 53.45 29.14
CA ILE A 10 6.04 53.66 27.85
C ILE A 10 7.56 53.43 27.85
N VAL A 11 8.02 52.39 27.16
CA VAL A 11 8.92 52.54 25.99
C VAL A 11 8.75 51.32 25.08
N LEU A 12 8.25 51.57 23.87
CA LEU A 12 8.38 50.70 22.71
C LEU A 12 9.77 50.99 22.13
N THR A 13 10.75 50.14 22.38
CA THR A 13 12.06 50.19 21.72
C THR A 13 12.44 48.81 21.20
N CYS A 14 12.51 48.72 19.88
CA CYS A 14 13.20 47.67 19.16
C CYS A 14 14.62 47.51 19.70
N TYR A 15 14.95 46.33 20.21
CA TYR A 15 16.32 45.82 20.20
C TYR A 15 16.29 44.41 19.62
N ALA A 16 16.59 44.36 18.32
CA ALA A 16 17.23 43.19 17.75
C ALA A 16 18.58 43.00 18.46
N LEU A 17 18.88 41.77 18.87
CA LEU A 17 20.21 41.14 18.98
C LEU A 17 20.01 39.68 19.46
N PRO A 18 20.97 38.78 19.20
CA PRO A 18 20.73 37.53 18.51
C PRO A 18 20.63 36.37 19.50
N SER A 19 19.57 35.59 19.36
CA SER A 19 19.45 34.30 20.03
C SER A 19 20.44 33.33 19.38
N GLN A 20 21.61 33.27 20.00
CA GLN A 20 22.62 32.22 19.98
C GLN A 20 22.02 30.86 19.54
N ALA A 21 22.17 30.53 18.25
CA ALA A 21 21.83 29.22 17.70
C ALA A 21 22.89 28.22 18.15
N TRP A 22 22.68 27.61 19.31
CA TRP A 22 23.58 26.61 19.89
C TRP A 22 22.94 25.21 19.87
N TRP A 23 22.43 24.75 18.73
CA TRP A 23 22.10 23.32 18.54
C TRP A 23 22.28 22.89 17.07
N PHE A 24 23.47 23.16 16.52
CA PHE A 24 24.04 22.30 15.47
C PHE A 24 25.23 21.57 16.08
N TYR A 25 24.96 20.59 16.94
CA TYR A 25 25.89 19.48 17.08
C TYR A 25 25.76 18.66 15.80
N SER A 26 26.54 19.03 14.78
CA SER A 26 26.89 18.10 13.71
C SER A 26 27.64 16.97 14.39
N VAL A 27 26.91 15.89 14.71
CA VAL A 27 27.53 14.58 14.87
C VAL A 27 28.14 14.29 13.50
N ASN A 28 29.45 14.51 13.37
CA ASN A 28 30.25 13.89 12.33
C ASN A 28 30.25 12.39 12.65
N SER A 29 29.12 11.73 12.41
CA SER A 29 29.14 10.33 12.06
C SER A 29 29.93 10.30 10.78
N ALA A 30 31.22 9.96 10.88
CA ALA A 30 31.94 9.42 9.75
C ALA A 30 31.17 8.16 9.35
N SER A 31 30.11 8.32 8.57
CA SER A 31 29.64 7.27 7.70
C SER A 31 30.83 7.01 6.81
N THR A 32 31.58 5.95 7.12
CA THR A 32 32.37 5.25 6.11
C THR A 32 31.47 5.17 4.90
N SER A 33 31.79 5.96 3.87
CA SER A 33 31.20 5.77 2.56
C SER A 33 31.56 4.34 2.22
N VAL A 34 30.59 3.44 2.37
CA VAL A 34 30.69 2.14 1.70
C VAL A 34 30.90 2.54 0.26
N ASP A 35 32.09 2.25 -0.25
CA ASP A 35 32.44 2.53 -1.63
C ASP A 35 31.54 1.62 -2.46
N VAL A 36 30.34 2.11 -2.79
CA VAL A 36 29.38 1.38 -3.60
C VAL A 36 29.95 1.42 -5.00
N ASN A 37 30.77 0.42 -5.32
CA ASN A 37 31.26 0.24 -6.67
C ASN A 37 30.04 0.11 -7.60
N PRO A 38 29.78 1.07 -8.51
CA PRO A 38 28.57 1.07 -9.33
C PRO A 38 28.42 -0.21 -10.15
N ALA A 39 29.54 -0.84 -10.53
CA ALA A 39 29.56 -2.11 -11.24
C ALA A 39 29.03 -3.29 -10.39
N ASN A 40 29.25 -3.26 -9.08
CA ASN A 40 28.77 -4.29 -8.15
C ASN A 40 27.26 -4.14 -7.86
N GLU A 41 26.78 -2.89 -7.75
CA GLU A 41 25.35 -2.60 -7.55
C GLU A 41 24.53 -2.96 -8.79
N GLN A 42 25.00 -2.63 -10.00
CA GLN A 42 24.33 -3.01 -11.24
C GLN A 42 24.27 -4.54 -11.37
N ALA A 43 25.38 -5.24 -11.15
CA ALA A 43 25.41 -6.71 -11.20
C ALA A 43 24.48 -7.35 -10.15
N HIS A 44 24.42 -6.77 -8.95
CA HIS A 44 23.51 -7.21 -7.90
C HIS A 44 22.04 -7.02 -8.28
N ASN A 45 21.66 -5.86 -8.82
CA ASN A 45 20.30 -5.56 -9.26
C ASN A 45 19.86 -6.45 -10.43
N GLU A 46 20.75 -6.71 -11.39
CA GLU A 46 20.52 -7.65 -12.48
C GLU A 46 20.30 -9.08 -11.96
N TRP A 47 21.07 -9.50 -10.96
CA TRP A 47 20.90 -10.79 -10.30
C TRP A 47 19.53 -10.91 -9.60
N LEU A 48 19.13 -9.90 -8.82
CA LEU A 48 17.82 -9.87 -8.17
C LEU A 48 16.69 -9.97 -9.19
N LYS A 49 16.77 -9.17 -10.26
CA LYS A 49 15.79 -9.20 -11.35
C LYS A 49 15.73 -10.59 -11.97
N LYS A 50 16.86 -11.20 -12.30
CA LYS A 50 16.92 -12.55 -12.90
C LYS A 50 16.35 -13.63 -11.96
N ARG A 51 16.64 -13.53 -10.66
CA ARG A 51 16.21 -14.49 -9.64
C ARG A 51 14.70 -14.48 -9.41
N PHE A 52 14.08 -13.29 -9.39
CA PHE A 52 12.69 -13.14 -8.94
C PHE A 52 11.69 -12.78 -10.04
N SER A 53 12.11 -12.25 -11.20
CA SER A 53 11.16 -11.80 -12.24
C SER A 53 10.21 -12.90 -12.72
N LYS A 54 10.71 -14.12 -12.94
CA LYS A 54 9.87 -15.23 -13.41
C LYS A 54 8.83 -15.63 -12.37
N GLN A 55 9.24 -15.70 -11.10
CA GLN A 55 8.35 -16.03 -10.00
C GLN A 55 7.30 -14.94 -9.81
N HIS A 56 7.71 -13.67 -9.85
CA HIS A 56 6.82 -12.51 -9.76
C HIS A 56 5.76 -12.53 -10.86
N GLN A 57 6.18 -12.69 -12.12
CA GLN A 57 5.27 -12.80 -13.27
C GLN A 57 4.25 -13.95 -13.13
N GLN A 58 4.65 -15.06 -12.51
CA GLN A 58 3.76 -16.21 -12.27
C GLN A 58 2.80 -15.97 -11.10
N LEU A 59 3.18 -15.17 -10.11
CA LEU A 59 2.34 -14.85 -8.96
C LEU A 59 1.25 -13.83 -9.27
N ILE A 60 1.52 -12.83 -10.12
CA ILE A 60 0.57 -11.78 -10.51
C ILE A 60 -0.84 -12.33 -10.82
N PRO A 61 -1.02 -13.32 -11.72
CA PRO A 61 -2.36 -13.83 -12.03
C PRO A 61 -3.00 -14.58 -10.87
N ILE A 62 -2.23 -15.24 -10.00
CA ILE A 62 -2.75 -15.95 -8.82
C ILE A 62 -3.29 -14.93 -7.82
N VAL A 63 -2.51 -13.89 -7.52
CA VAL A 63 -2.90 -12.78 -6.64
C VAL A 63 -4.15 -12.10 -7.17
N ALA A 64 -4.20 -11.78 -8.47
CA ALA A 64 -5.37 -11.16 -9.09
C ALA A 64 -6.67 -11.97 -8.92
N VAL A 65 -6.60 -13.30 -9.13
CA VAL A 65 -7.78 -14.17 -8.92
C VAL A 65 -8.15 -14.24 -7.44
N ALA A 66 -7.18 -14.28 -6.54
CA ALA A 66 -7.41 -14.30 -5.10
C ALA A 66 -8.10 -13.01 -4.60
N ASP A 67 -7.66 -11.84 -5.05
CA ASP A 67 -8.28 -10.56 -4.69
C ASP A 67 -9.71 -10.43 -5.23
N MET A 68 -9.95 -10.90 -6.47
CA MET A 68 -11.30 -10.94 -7.02
C MET A 68 -12.19 -11.91 -6.22
N PHE A 69 -11.69 -13.10 -5.92
CA PHE A 69 -12.49 -14.13 -5.27
C PHE A 69 -12.84 -13.76 -3.83
N ILE A 70 -11.90 -13.22 -3.05
CA ILE A 70 -12.15 -12.93 -1.64
C ILE A 70 -13.30 -11.92 -1.46
N ILE A 71 -13.34 -10.87 -2.29
CA ILE A 71 -14.43 -9.88 -2.24
C ILE A 71 -15.70 -10.44 -2.84
N CYS A 72 -15.62 -11.12 -3.98
CA CYS A 72 -16.79 -11.77 -4.56
C CYS A 72 -17.47 -12.69 -3.54
N ASN A 73 -16.69 -13.50 -2.82
CA ASN A 73 -17.19 -14.43 -1.82
C ASN A 73 -17.85 -13.70 -0.64
N GLN A 74 -17.24 -12.62 -0.16
CA GLN A 74 -17.80 -11.80 0.92
C GLN A 74 -19.12 -11.16 0.53
N GLU A 75 -19.23 -10.61 -0.67
CA GLU A 75 -20.43 -9.90 -1.12
C GLU A 75 -21.56 -10.87 -1.51
N ARG A 76 -21.22 -11.94 -2.23
CA ARG A 76 -22.21 -12.90 -2.76
C ARG A 76 -22.50 -14.06 -1.82
N LYS A 77 -21.71 -14.22 -0.76
CA LYS A 77 -21.82 -15.30 0.24
C LYS A 77 -21.85 -16.69 -0.42
N PHE A 78 -21.03 -16.86 -1.45
CA PHE A 78 -21.00 -18.06 -2.29
C PHE A 78 -20.48 -19.29 -1.52
N ASP A 79 -19.33 -19.14 -0.88
CA ASP A 79 -18.68 -20.12 -0.02
C ASP A 79 -18.78 -19.65 1.44
N LYS A 80 -19.13 -20.56 2.35
CA LYS A 80 -19.31 -20.27 3.78
C LYS A 80 -17.97 -20.13 4.52
N VAL A 81 -16.87 -20.47 3.88
CA VAL A 81 -15.53 -20.37 4.46
C VAL A 81 -15.00 -18.93 4.39
N ASP A 82 -14.52 -18.43 5.52
CA ASP A 82 -13.80 -17.15 5.61
C ASP A 82 -12.31 -17.37 5.33
N TYR A 83 -11.93 -17.25 4.05
CA TYR A 83 -10.55 -17.48 3.61
C TYR A 83 -9.64 -16.30 3.95
N LYS A 84 -8.44 -16.60 4.46
CA LYS A 84 -7.34 -15.63 4.49
C LYS A 84 -6.76 -15.46 3.09
N LEU A 85 -6.48 -14.23 2.68
CA LEU A 85 -5.91 -13.94 1.36
C LEU A 85 -4.58 -14.69 1.11
N SER A 86 -3.71 -14.78 2.13
CA SER A 86 -2.45 -15.52 2.03
C SER A 86 -2.67 -17.00 1.69
N TYR A 87 -3.68 -17.64 2.29
CA TYR A 87 -4.02 -19.03 2.01
C TYR A 87 -4.42 -19.23 0.55
N LEU A 88 -5.28 -18.33 0.02
CA LEU A 88 -5.70 -18.37 -1.38
C LEU A 88 -4.50 -18.29 -2.35
N ILE A 89 -3.48 -17.50 -1.98
CA ILE A 89 -2.32 -17.25 -2.86
C ILE A 89 -1.25 -18.34 -2.73
N THR A 90 -0.96 -18.80 -1.51
CA THR A 90 0.21 -19.64 -1.25
C THR A 90 -0.09 -21.13 -1.06
N GLU A 91 -1.35 -21.49 -0.78
CA GLU A 91 -1.73 -22.85 -0.40
C GLU A 91 -2.83 -23.44 -1.30
N MET A 92 -3.82 -22.64 -1.71
CA MET A 92 -4.89 -23.11 -2.59
C MET A 92 -4.34 -23.43 -3.99
N ASP A 93 -4.75 -24.57 -4.55
CA ASP A 93 -4.46 -24.89 -5.94
C ASP A 93 -5.05 -23.81 -6.88
N LYS A 94 -4.24 -23.36 -7.84
CA LYS A 94 -4.58 -22.25 -8.73
C LYS A 94 -5.81 -22.52 -9.59
N ASN A 95 -6.05 -23.78 -9.98
CA ASN A 95 -7.20 -24.13 -10.81
C ASN A 95 -8.46 -24.16 -9.94
N THR A 96 -8.35 -24.71 -8.73
CA THR A 96 -9.42 -24.65 -7.72
C THR A 96 -9.81 -23.21 -7.39
N LEU A 97 -8.83 -22.32 -7.21
CA LEU A 97 -9.09 -20.90 -6.98
C LEU A 97 -9.79 -20.24 -8.18
N ALA A 98 -9.36 -20.54 -9.41
CA ALA A 98 -9.99 -20.02 -10.63
C ALA A 98 -11.44 -20.53 -10.79
N GLU A 99 -11.70 -21.80 -10.52
CA GLU A 99 -13.04 -22.39 -10.55
C GLU A 99 -13.97 -21.77 -9.49
N LYS A 100 -13.46 -21.55 -8.27
CA LYS A 100 -14.18 -20.84 -7.22
C LYS A 100 -14.52 -19.41 -7.63
N LEU A 101 -13.57 -18.69 -8.23
CA LEU A 101 -13.83 -17.34 -8.75
C LEU A 101 -14.90 -17.38 -9.85
N ALA A 102 -14.74 -18.24 -10.85
CA ALA A 102 -15.69 -18.34 -11.97
C ALA A 102 -17.10 -18.65 -11.46
N SER A 103 -17.23 -19.57 -10.50
CA SER A 103 -18.50 -19.91 -9.87
C SER A 103 -19.09 -18.73 -9.09
N CYS A 104 -18.26 -17.99 -8.35
CA CYS A 104 -18.70 -16.83 -7.59
C CYS A 104 -19.16 -15.68 -8.51
N LEU A 105 -18.46 -15.44 -9.62
CA LEU A 105 -18.81 -14.42 -10.61
C LEU A 105 -20.10 -14.74 -11.37
N GLY A 106 -20.47 -16.02 -11.51
CA GLY A 106 -21.68 -16.41 -12.21
C GLY A 106 -21.64 -15.97 -13.68
N GLU A 107 -22.54 -15.08 -14.08
CA GLU A 107 -22.61 -14.56 -15.45
C GLU A 107 -21.60 -13.44 -15.74
N ASP A 108 -21.00 -12.84 -14.70
CA ASP A 108 -19.97 -11.82 -14.87
C ASP A 108 -18.68 -12.43 -15.43
N THR A 109 -18.24 -11.92 -16.58
CA THR A 109 -16.90 -12.30 -17.07
C THR A 109 -15.81 -11.74 -16.16
N MET A 110 -14.65 -12.39 -16.07
CA MET A 110 -13.50 -11.89 -15.30
C MET A 110 -13.02 -10.48 -15.73
N LYS A 111 -13.41 -10.04 -16.92
CA LYS A 111 -13.08 -8.72 -17.45
C LYS A 111 -14.15 -7.68 -17.16
N SER A 112 -15.34 -8.05 -16.67
CA SER A 112 -16.42 -7.09 -16.42
C SER A 112 -16.02 -6.06 -15.36
N ASP A 113 -16.70 -4.90 -15.37
CA ASP A 113 -16.47 -3.88 -14.34
C ASP A 113 -16.76 -4.42 -12.93
N VAL A 114 -17.73 -5.33 -12.80
CA VAL A 114 -18.04 -5.99 -11.53
C VAL A 114 -16.85 -6.83 -11.04
N ALA A 115 -16.30 -7.69 -11.89
CA ALA A 115 -15.14 -8.51 -11.53
C ALA A 115 -13.90 -7.65 -11.23
N LEU A 116 -13.64 -6.63 -12.05
CA LEU A 116 -12.53 -5.69 -11.82
C LEU A 116 -12.69 -4.93 -10.49
N ASN A 117 -13.92 -4.58 -10.09
CA ASN A 117 -14.17 -3.94 -8.80
C ASN A 117 -13.85 -4.86 -7.64
N PHE A 118 -14.24 -6.13 -7.71
CA PHE A 118 -13.87 -7.11 -6.69
C PHE A 118 -12.35 -7.20 -6.55
N GLY A 119 -11.64 -7.31 -7.68
CA GLY A 119 -10.17 -7.33 -7.68
C GLY A 119 -9.56 -6.07 -7.06
N LEU A 120 -10.03 -4.88 -7.45
CA LEU A 120 -9.56 -3.62 -6.90
C LEU A 120 -9.80 -3.53 -5.40
N PHE A 121 -11.01 -3.90 -4.93
CA PHE A 121 -11.34 -3.82 -3.52
C PHE A 121 -10.53 -4.84 -2.70
N GLY A 122 -10.28 -6.03 -3.23
CA GLY A 122 -9.45 -7.04 -2.57
C GLY A 122 -8.02 -6.57 -2.41
N CYS A 123 -7.44 -6.04 -3.49
CA CYS A 123 -6.07 -5.53 -3.45
C CYS A 123 -5.93 -4.34 -2.50
N PHE A 124 -6.85 -3.35 -2.53
CA PHE A 124 -6.81 -2.22 -1.57
C PHE A 124 -7.07 -2.65 -0.13
N GLN A 125 -7.92 -3.64 0.12
CA GLN A 125 -8.11 -4.20 1.46
C GLN A 125 -6.80 -4.80 1.98
N ALA A 126 -6.03 -5.47 1.13
CA ALA A 126 -4.71 -6.00 1.48
C ALA A 126 -3.68 -4.88 1.73
N GLN A 127 -3.61 -3.87 0.86
CA GLN A 127 -2.70 -2.73 1.02
C GLN A 127 -2.94 -1.98 2.34
N LEU A 128 -4.20 -1.85 2.74
CA LEU A 128 -4.60 -1.14 3.96
C LEU A 128 -4.54 -2.01 5.22
N ALA A 129 -4.17 -3.29 5.13
CA ALA A 129 -4.25 -4.24 6.25
C ALA A 129 -3.44 -3.83 7.49
N HIS A 130 -2.40 -3.02 7.33
CA HIS A 130 -1.57 -2.49 8.41
C HIS A 130 -2.28 -1.45 9.30
N LEU A 131 -3.38 -0.87 8.83
CA LEU A 131 -4.12 0.17 9.57
C LEU A 131 -5.14 -0.44 10.55
N PRO A 132 -5.55 0.27 11.60
CA PRO A 132 -6.66 -0.14 12.46
C PRO A 132 -7.98 -0.29 11.70
N LYS A 133 -8.87 -1.18 12.16
CA LYS A 133 -10.11 -1.53 11.44
C LYS A 133 -10.96 -0.31 11.07
N ALA A 134 -11.20 0.60 12.02
CA ALA A 134 -12.03 1.79 11.78
C ALA A 134 -11.44 2.68 10.66
N GLU A 135 -10.12 2.83 10.63
CA GLU A 135 -9.44 3.62 9.59
C GLU A 135 -9.46 2.91 8.23
N ARG A 136 -9.26 1.58 8.22
CA ARG A 136 -9.40 0.78 6.99
C ARG A 136 -10.79 0.92 6.39
N ASP A 137 -11.82 0.82 7.21
CA ASP A 137 -13.22 0.92 6.76
C ASP A 137 -13.49 2.30 6.16
N GLN A 138 -13.01 3.39 6.79
CA GLN A 138 -13.11 4.75 6.25
C GLN A 138 -12.38 4.91 4.91
N LYS A 139 -11.14 4.41 4.81
CA LYS A 139 -10.37 4.48 3.56
C LYS A 139 -10.99 3.63 2.45
N MET A 140 -11.56 2.48 2.77
CA MET A 140 -12.28 1.64 1.79
C MET A 140 -13.54 2.32 1.24
N ILE A 141 -14.20 3.21 2.00
CA ILE A 141 -15.28 4.04 1.46
C ILE A 141 -14.76 4.98 0.37
N LEU A 142 -13.60 5.62 0.60
CA LEU A 142 -12.96 6.50 -0.38
C LEU A 142 -12.51 5.72 -1.62
N VAL A 143 -11.93 4.54 -1.44
CA VAL A 143 -11.55 3.64 -2.54
C VAL A 143 -12.76 3.29 -3.40
N ARG A 144 -13.88 2.85 -2.79
CA ARG A 144 -15.10 2.53 -3.54
C ARG A 144 -15.61 3.71 -4.35
N LYS A 145 -15.61 4.91 -3.76
CA LYS A 145 -16.00 6.14 -4.45
C LYS A 145 -15.09 6.43 -5.63
N ALA A 146 -13.77 6.38 -5.44
CA ALA A 146 -12.80 6.63 -6.51
C ALA A 146 -12.93 5.60 -7.64
N VAL A 147 -13.01 4.31 -7.31
CA VAL A 147 -13.20 3.24 -8.29
C VAL A 147 -14.49 3.43 -9.08
N SER A 148 -15.59 3.86 -8.45
CA SER A 148 -16.86 4.09 -9.13
C SER A 148 -16.80 5.16 -10.22
N SER A 149 -15.88 6.14 -10.09
CA SER A 149 -15.66 7.19 -11.10
C SER A 149 -14.70 6.79 -12.23
N LEU A 150 -14.01 5.65 -12.12
CA LEU A 150 -13.07 5.21 -13.15
C LEU A 150 -13.80 4.59 -14.33
N SER A 151 -13.30 4.86 -15.53
CA SER A 151 -13.63 4.09 -16.73
C SER A 151 -13.11 2.65 -16.63
N HIS A 152 -13.64 1.77 -17.47
CA HIS A 152 -13.20 0.38 -17.54
C HIS A 152 -11.68 0.21 -17.73
N SER A 153 -11.09 0.99 -18.65
CA SER A 153 -9.65 0.91 -18.95
C SER A 153 -8.81 1.36 -17.76
N GLU A 154 -9.25 2.38 -17.03
CA GLU A 154 -8.62 2.85 -15.80
C GLU A 154 -8.73 1.81 -14.68
N ARG A 155 -9.89 1.16 -14.50
CA ARG A 155 -10.04 0.06 -13.54
C ARG A 155 -9.06 -1.07 -13.83
N LYS A 156 -8.98 -1.49 -15.10
CA LYS A 156 -8.06 -2.53 -15.54
C LYS A 156 -6.61 -2.14 -15.29
N LYS A 157 -6.23 -0.90 -15.60
CA LYS A 157 -4.87 -0.37 -15.36
C LYS A 157 -4.53 -0.35 -13.87
N SER A 158 -5.40 0.24 -13.05
CA SER A 158 -5.23 0.33 -11.60
C SER A 158 -5.16 -1.06 -10.96
N PHE A 159 -6.02 -1.98 -11.40
CA PHE A 159 -6.01 -3.34 -10.88
C PHE A 159 -4.71 -4.06 -11.21
N THR A 160 -4.28 -3.98 -12.48
CA THR A 160 -3.01 -4.56 -12.92
C THR A 160 -1.83 -4.03 -12.12
N GLN A 161 -1.77 -2.71 -11.89
CA GLN A 161 -0.72 -2.10 -11.07
C GLN A 161 -0.76 -2.61 -9.63
N CYS A 162 -1.94 -2.60 -9.01
CA CYS A 162 -2.12 -3.00 -7.62
C CYS A 162 -1.64 -4.44 -7.37
N VAL A 163 -2.07 -5.40 -8.20
CA VAL A 163 -1.66 -6.82 -8.04
C VAL A 163 -0.20 -7.06 -8.41
N THR A 164 0.37 -6.24 -9.31
CA THR A 164 1.80 -6.28 -9.64
C THR A 164 2.64 -5.86 -8.43
N GLU A 165 2.24 -4.82 -7.72
CA GLU A 165 2.90 -4.40 -6.48
C GLU A 165 2.69 -5.43 -5.36
N GLN A 166 1.44 -5.87 -5.16
CA GLN A 166 1.07 -6.80 -4.09
C GLN A 166 1.77 -8.16 -4.22
N SER A 167 1.96 -8.67 -5.43
CA SER A 167 2.61 -9.96 -5.68
C SER A 167 4.07 -10.03 -5.23
N ILE A 168 4.74 -8.87 -5.04
CA ILE A 168 6.10 -8.81 -4.49
C ILE A 168 6.13 -9.40 -3.07
N HIS A 169 5.07 -9.20 -2.28
CA HIS A 169 4.98 -9.71 -0.90
C HIS A 169 4.91 -11.24 -0.80
N TYR A 170 4.73 -11.94 -1.92
CA TYR A 170 4.58 -13.39 -1.98
C TYR A 170 5.76 -14.10 -2.67
N LEU A 171 6.82 -13.36 -3.00
CA LEU A 171 8.07 -13.93 -3.52
C LEU A 171 8.78 -14.79 -2.46
N LYS A 172 9.47 -15.84 -2.91
CA LYS A 172 10.22 -16.80 -2.07
C LYS A 172 11.62 -17.04 -2.62
#